data_AF-E1P693-F1
#
_entry.id   AF-E1P693-F1
#
_cell.length_a   1.000
_cell.length_b   1.000
_cell.length_c   1.000
_cell.angle_alpha   90.00
_cell.angle_beta   90.00
_cell.angle_gamma   90.00
#
_symmetry.space_group_name_H-M   'P 1'
#
loop_
_entity.id
_entity.type
_entity.pdbx_description
1 polymer ?
#
loop_
_entity_poly.entity_id
_entity_poly.type
_entity_poly.pdbx_seq_one_letter_code
_entity_poly.pdbx_strand_id
1 'polypeptide(L)'
;MSITDTLLLGPEELVELCKRYSTCQVEKLTTSKNLFQQYRVHIEGEDEEGYYNFLLDKGLAMSSDSFYTKMKSDKTFARRIKRRT
;
A
#
# COMPACT_ATOMS: atom_id res chain seq x y z
N MET A 1 -11.16 9.40 5.46
CA MET A 1 -11.40 7.97 5.75
C MET A 1 -10.14 7.43 6.42
N SER A 2 -10.08 6.15 6.80
CA SER A 2 -8.83 5.53 7.23
C SER A 2 -8.52 4.34 6.32
N ILE A 3 -7.24 4.12 6.09
CA ILE A 3 -6.73 3.06 5.23
C ILE A 3 -5.98 2.10 6.13
N THR A 4 -6.36 0.83 6.10
CA THR A 4 -5.58 -0.26 6.70
C THR A 4 -5.16 -1.18 5.59
N ASP A 5 -3.86 -1.43 5.48
CA ASP A 5 -3.30 -2.27 4.44
C ASP A 5 -2.14 -3.10 4.98
N THR A 6 -1.86 -4.21 4.32
CA THR A 6 -0.69 -5.03 4.60
C THR A 6 0.22 -5.01 3.39
N LEU A 7 1.44 -4.54 3.57
CA LEU A 7 2.43 -4.33 2.52
C LEU A 7 3.68 -5.19 2.77
N LEU A 8 4.25 -5.74 1.70
CA LEU A 8 5.60 -6.32 1.71
C LEU A 8 6.60 -5.26 1.22
N LEU A 9 7.31 -4.62 2.15
CA LEU A 9 8.20 -3.49 1.85
C LEU A 9 9.64 -3.78 2.26
N GLY A 10 10.58 -3.18 1.53
CA GLY A 10 11.93 -2.98 2.02
C GLY A 10 12.00 -1.74 2.93
N PRO A 11 13.18 -1.48 3.52
CA PRO A 11 13.36 -0.36 4.44
C PRO A 11 13.20 1.01 3.76
N GLU A 12 13.58 1.15 2.49
CA GLU A 12 13.49 2.42 1.76
C GLU A 12 12.04 2.76 1.40
N GLU A 13 11.28 1.76 0.93
CA GLU A 13 9.88 1.93 0.58
C GLU A 13 9.04 2.27 1.81
N LEU A 14 9.35 1.67 2.96
CA LEU A 14 8.70 2.00 4.22
C LEU A 14 8.95 3.46 4.63
N VAL A 15 10.20 3.92 4.52
CA VAL A 15 10.55 5.31 4.84
C VAL A 15 9.81 6.28 3.92
N GLU A 16 9.72 5.97 2.62
CA GLU A 16 9.00 6.80 1.66
C GLU A 16 7.49 6.88 1.96
N LEU A 17 6.88 5.75 2.35
CA LEU A 17 5.48 5.70 2.76
C LEU A 17 5.21 6.60 3.97
N CYS A 18 6.02 6.48 5.03
CA CYS A 18 5.89 7.28 6.24
C CYS A 18 6.19 8.78 6.01
N LYS A 19 7.05 9.11 5.03
CA LYS A 19 7.28 10.50 4.62
C LYS A 19 6.08 11.07 3.88
N ARG A 20 5.42 10.27 3.03
CA ARG A 20 4.27 10.71 2.24
C ARG A 20 3.03 10.95 3.11
N TYR A 21 2.84 10.09 4.11
CA TYR A 21 1.66 10.06 4.97
C TYR A 21 2.05 10.30 6.42
N SER A 22 1.89 11.54 6.90
CA SER A 22 2.29 11.93 8.26
C SER A 22 1.52 11.22 9.38
N THR A 23 0.34 10.68 9.07
CA THR A 23 -0.51 9.90 9.98
C THR A 23 -0.25 8.39 9.90
N CYS A 24 0.77 7.96 9.13
CA CYS A 24 1.08 6.55 8.94
C CYS A 24 1.59 5.91 10.24
N GLN A 25 0.82 4.96 10.74
CA GLN A 25 1.21 4.07 11.81
C GLN A 25 1.58 2.72 11.21
N VAL A 26 2.67 2.13 11.70
CA VAL A 26 3.24 0.91 11.12
C VAL A 26 3.45 -0.13 12.20
N GLU A 27 2.91 -1.33 11.97
CA GLU A 27 3.14 -2.52 12.76
C GLU A 27 3.92 -3.54 11.92
N LYS A 28 5.11 -3.95 12.41
CA LYS A 28 5.90 -4.98 11.74
C LYS A 28 5.32 -6.37 12.08
N LEU A 29 4.90 -7.12 11.07
CA LEU A 29 4.29 -8.44 11.25
C LEU A 29 5.31 -9.59 11.20
N THR A 30 6.41 -9.40 10.47
CA THR A 30 7.45 -10.44 10.33
C THR A 30 8.58 -10.26 11.33
N THR A 31 9.07 -11.38 11.89
CA THR A 31 10.21 -11.41 12.83
C THR A 31 11.53 -11.75 12.15
N SER A 32 11.52 -12.11 10.87
CA SER A 32 12.71 -12.51 10.11
C SER A 32 13.71 -11.35 9.92
N LYS A 33 14.96 -11.68 9.60
CA LYS A 33 16.03 -10.70 9.28
C LYS A 33 16.13 -10.39 7.78
N ASN A 34 15.10 -10.71 7.00
CA ASN A 34 15.08 -10.45 5.56
C ASN A 34 15.07 -8.94 5.26
N LEU A 35 15.54 -8.55 4.07
CA LEU A 35 15.48 -7.16 3.62
C LEU A 35 14.03 -6.69 3.42
N PHE A 36 13.18 -7.55 2.87
CA PHE A 36 11.75 -7.31 2.74
C PHE A 36 11.00 -7.87 3.96
N GLN A 37 10.10 -7.07 4.49
CA GLN A 37 9.33 -7.37 5.70
C GLN A 37 7.85 -7.04 5.44
N GLN A 38 6.98 -7.77 6.12
CA GLN A 38 5.56 -7.52 6.05
C GLN A 38 5.18 -6.51 7.13
N TYR A 39 4.52 -5.44 6.70
CA TYR A 39 4.06 -4.35 7.56
C TYR A 39 2.55 -4.20 7.42
N ARG A 40 1.87 -4.08 8.55
CA ARG A 40 0.52 -3.54 8.58
C ARG A 40 0.63 -2.04 8.76
N VAL A 41 0.01 -1.30 7.85
CA VAL A 41 0.00 0.17 7.88
C VAL A 41 -1.41 0.66 8.14
N HIS A 42 -1.53 1.68 8.96
CA HIS A 42 -2.76 2.40 9.21
C HIS A 42 -2.54 3.88 8.91
N ILE A 43 -3.38 4.46 8.06
CA ILE A 43 -3.25 5.86 7.62
C ILE A 43 -4.60 6.55 7.82
N GLU A 44 -4.61 7.60 8.64
CA GLU A 44 -5.81 8.37 8.93
C GLU A 44 -5.93 9.62 8.05
N GLY A 45 -7.15 9.98 7.68
CA GLY A 45 -7.45 11.23 6.96
C GLY A 45 -7.27 11.15 5.45
N GLU A 46 -6.78 10.02 4.93
CA GLU A 46 -6.47 9.86 3.51
C GLU A 46 -7.61 9.24 2.71
N ASP A 47 -7.55 9.43 1.40
CA ASP A 47 -8.43 8.82 0.43
C ASP A 47 -7.78 7.59 -0.23
N GLU A 48 -8.59 6.57 -0.45
CA GLU A 48 -8.14 5.27 -0.92
C GLU A 48 -7.60 5.34 -2.37
N GLU A 49 -8.13 6.25 -3.19
CA GLU A 49 -7.73 6.40 -4.59
C GLU A 49 -6.35 7.06 -4.71
N GLY A 50 -6.09 8.11 -3.93
CA GLY A 50 -4.79 8.75 -3.79
C GLY A 50 -3.74 7.76 -3.28
N TYR A 51 -4.08 6.94 -2.30
CA TYR A 51 -3.22 5.88 -1.80
C TYR A 51 -2.85 4.84 -2.87
N TYR A 52 -3.84 4.30 -3.58
CA TYR A 52 -3.57 3.32 -4.63
C TYR A 52 -2.80 3.90 -5.82
N ASN A 53 -3.02 5.17 -6.16
CA ASN A 53 -2.23 5.86 -7.16
C ASN A 53 -0.77 6.00 -6.73
N PHE A 54 -0.52 6.39 -5.47
CA PHE A 54 0.82 6.41 -4.91
C PHE A 54 1.50 5.03 -4.99
N LEU A 55 0.79 3.96 -4.63
CA LEU A 55 1.34 2.61 -4.71
C LEU A 55 1.71 2.22 -6.15
N LEU A 56 0.91 2.63 -7.14
CA LEU A 56 1.22 2.40 -8.55
C LEU A 56 2.44 3.19 -9.00
N ASP A 57 2.50 4.48 -8.67
CA ASP A 57 3.59 5.38 -9.05
C ASP A 57 4.94 4.94 -8.46
N LYS A 58 4.91 4.31 -7.28
CA LYS A 58 6.10 3.75 -6.59
C LYS A 58 6.38 2.29 -6.94
N GLY A 59 5.56 1.65 -7.78
CA GLY A 59 5.72 0.23 -8.12
C GLY A 59 5.42 -0.73 -6.96
N LEU A 60 4.70 -0.28 -5.93
CA LEU A 60 4.35 -1.03 -4.71
C LEU A 60 2.97 -1.67 -4.76
N ALA A 61 2.18 -1.42 -5.81
CA ALA A 61 0.79 -1.87 -5.89
C ALA A 61 0.61 -3.38 -5.70
N MET A 62 1.53 -4.21 -6.21
CA MET A 62 1.46 -5.66 -6.04
C MET A 62 1.94 -6.16 -4.67
N SER A 63 2.59 -5.30 -3.88
CA SER A 63 2.97 -5.60 -2.50
C SER A 63 1.81 -5.41 -1.51
N SER A 64 0.75 -4.73 -1.93
CA SER A 64 -0.44 -4.38 -1.15
C SER A 64 -1.51 -5.45 -1.25
N ASP A 65 -1.88 -6.01 -0.10
CA ASP A 65 -2.98 -6.96 -0.01
C ASP A 65 -4.33 -6.30 -0.34
N SER A 66 -4.53 -5.06 0.13
CA SER A 66 -5.74 -4.29 -0.14
C SER A 66 -5.90 -3.99 -1.63
N PHE A 67 -4.85 -3.50 -2.29
CA PHE A 67 -4.84 -3.22 -3.72
C PHE A 67 -5.09 -4.50 -4.53
N TYR A 68 -4.38 -5.59 -4.22
CA TYR A 68 -4.54 -6.87 -4.90
C TYR A 68 -5.97 -7.42 -4.76
N THR A 69 -6.52 -7.38 -3.54
CA THR A 69 -7.88 -7.82 -3.25
C THR A 69 -8.90 -6.99 -4.03
N LYS A 70 -8.70 -5.67 -4.10
CA LYS A 70 -9.59 -4.78 -4.85
C LYS A 70 -9.48 -4.98 -6.36
N MET A 71 -8.27 -5.18 -6.87
CA MET A 71 -8.02 -5.51 -8.28
C MET A 71 -8.73 -6.81 -8.70
N LYS A 72 -8.84 -7.78 -7.79
CA LYS A 72 -9.52 -9.06 -8.03
C LYS A 72 -11.04 -8.99 -7.89
N SER A 73 -11.54 -8.24 -6.91
CA SER A 73 -12.97 -8.21 -6.55
C SER A 73 -13.77 -7.12 -7.25
N ASP A 74 -13.17 -5.97 -7.55
CA ASP A 74 -13.84 -4.82 -8.18
C ASP A 74 -13.43 -4.66 -9.65
N LYS A 75 -14.34 -5.08 -10.55
CA LYS A 75 -14.15 -4.99 -12.01
C LYS A 75 -14.03 -3.54 -12.50
N THR A 76 -14.71 -2.60 -11.85
CA THR A 76 -14.67 -1.17 -12.23
C THR A 76 -13.31 -0.58 -11.88
N PHE A 77 -12.85 -0.85 -10.65
CA PHE A 77 -11.51 -0.50 -10.22
C PHE A 77 -10.46 -1.09 -11.15
N ALA A 78 -10.52 -2.40 -11.42
CA ALA A 78 -9.56 -3.08 -12.28
C ALA A 78 -9.55 -2.51 -13.71
N ARG A 79 -10.72 -2.21 -14.27
CA ARG A 79 -10.81 -1.57 -15.59
C ARG A 79 -10.22 -0.16 -15.60
N ARG A 80 -10.40 0.60 -14.53
CA ARG A 80 -9.83 1.95 -14.39
C ARG A 80 -8.31 1.90 -14.30
N ILE A 81 -7.75 1.01 -13.48
CA ILE A 81 -6.30 0.82 -13.36
C ILE A 81 -5.69 0.41 -14.70
N LYS A 82 -6.27 -0.58 -15.39
CA LYS A 82 -5.79 -1.07 -16.70
C LYS A 82 -5.81 -0.03 -17.84
N ARG A 83 -6.57 1.06 -17.70
CA ARG A 83 -6.60 2.15 -18.69
C ARG A 83 -5.49 3.18 -18.47
N ARG A 84 -4.85 3.13 -17.31
CA ARG A 84 -3.84 4.10 -16.87
C ARG A 84 -2.42 3.61 -17.17
N THR A 85 -2.25 2.29 -17.23
CA THR A 85 -1.08 1.58 -17.78
C THR A 85 -1.16 1.42 -19.29
#